data_AF-Q5BZD7-F1
#
_entry.id   AF-Q5BZD7-F1
#
_cell.length_a   1.000
_cell.length_b   1.000
_cell.length_c   1.000
_cell.angle_alpha   90.00
_cell.angle_beta   90.00
_cell.angle_gamma   90.00
#
_symmetry.space_group_name_H-M   'P 1'
#
loop_
_entity.id
_entity.type
_entity.pdbx_description
1 polymer ?
#
loop_
_entity_poly.entity_id
_entity_poly.type
_entity_poly.pdbx_seq_one_letter_code
_entity_poly.pdbx_strand_id
1 'polypeptide(L)'
;WLTLKMWCCNLLKKRSTQYEKYASLLKAYFTHRLQYSPAFHHSPIHRELGEHYKERISCIAEDAGYFNIIGNRLIQVINKALTSGRPYSINPVTFSSCITDPNMREQCLLALLPENEVKIIQNKRKNTTNKLQRMDSDSQLIDSQSDNDVNLSEYDDDDDPKLSASNKNDIVDSNATNQSSCGLPNRPISKEIMKNKGIVKYRHKRERNPRVHLRHKYRKATIRYRSRCAPVRKEDKPYAGEFKGIRVNLIKSHKFKRVLI
;
A
#
# COMPACT_ATOMS: atom_id res chain seq x y z
N TRP A 1 -20.80 8.17 19.47
CA TRP A 1 -20.28 8.73 20.74
C TRP A 1 -20.02 7.66 21.81
N LEU A 2 -21.01 6.84 22.20
CA LEU A 2 -20.80 5.78 23.21
C LEU A 2 -19.81 4.67 22.78
N THR A 3 -19.88 4.23 21.52
CA THR A 3 -19.03 3.15 20.98
C THR A 3 -17.55 3.56 20.87
N LEU A 4 -17.28 4.76 20.35
CA LEU A 4 -15.92 5.32 20.24
C LEU A 4 -15.30 5.59 21.62
N LYS A 5 -16.09 6.12 22.57
CA LYS A 5 -15.63 6.33 23.95
C LYS A 5 -15.30 5.00 24.61
N MET A 6 -16.12 3.98 24.43
CA MET A 6 -15.90 2.64 25.00
C MET A 6 -14.69 1.93 24.38
N TRP A 7 -14.52 2.00 23.05
CA TRP A 7 -13.39 1.41 22.34
C TRP A 7 -12.06 2.08 22.71
N CYS A 8 -12.02 3.41 22.73
CA CYS A 8 -10.84 4.19 23.13
C CYS A 8 -10.48 3.93 24.59
N CYS A 9 -11.46 3.91 25.51
CA CYS A 9 -11.23 3.59 26.91
C CYS A 9 -10.70 2.16 27.11
N ASN A 10 -11.20 1.17 26.36
CA ASN A 10 -10.70 -0.20 26.44
C ASN A 10 -9.28 -0.34 25.89
N LEU A 11 -8.96 0.36 24.80
CA LEU A 11 -7.61 0.38 24.24
C LEU A 11 -6.61 1.06 25.20
N LEU A 12 -6.97 2.21 25.76
CA LEU A 12 -6.17 2.92 26.78
C LEU A 12 -5.93 2.05 28.02
N LYS A 13 -6.97 1.39 28.54
CA LYS A 13 -6.84 0.46 29.68
C LYS A 13 -5.90 -0.69 29.34
N LYS A 14 -6.08 -1.34 28.20
CA LYS A 14 -5.19 -2.43 27.74
C LYS A 14 -3.74 -1.97 27.66
N ARG A 15 -3.48 -0.78 27.10
CA ARG A 15 -2.13 -0.20 27.01
C ARG A 15 -1.53 0.12 28.38
N SER A 16 -2.29 0.75 29.28
CA SER A 16 -1.85 1.02 30.67
C SER A 16 -1.39 -0.27 31.35
N THR A 17 -2.20 -1.32 31.28
CA THR A 17 -1.85 -2.60 31.90
C THR A 17 -0.62 -3.25 31.28
N GLN A 18 -0.39 -3.06 29.98
CA GLN A 18 0.81 -3.59 29.29
C GLN A 18 2.08 -2.85 29.73
N TYR A 19 2.00 -1.51 29.90
CA TYR A 19 3.11 -0.70 30.39
C TYR A 19 3.43 -0.98 31.86
N GLU A 20 2.42 -1.14 32.71
CA GLU A 20 2.57 -1.50 34.11
C GLU A 20 3.29 -2.85 34.26
N LYS A 21 2.88 -3.86 33.48
CA LYS A 21 3.54 -5.18 33.45
C LYS A 21 5.00 -5.07 33.02
N TYR A 22 5.29 -4.37 31.93
CA TYR A 22 6.66 -4.18 31.47
C TYR A 22 7.54 -3.46 32.51
N ALA A 23 7.02 -2.42 33.15
CA ALA A 23 7.73 -1.69 34.21
C ALA A 23 8.01 -2.59 35.43
N SER A 24 7.06 -3.44 35.82
CA SER A 24 7.27 -4.40 36.91
C SER A 24 8.35 -5.44 36.58
N LEU A 25 8.37 -5.97 35.35
CA LEU A 25 9.39 -6.92 34.90
C LEU A 25 10.77 -6.27 34.80
N LEU A 26 10.84 -5.03 34.32
CA LEU A 26 12.07 -4.25 34.27
C LEU A 26 12.64 -4.01 35.69
N LYS A 27 11.77 -3.68 36.65
CA LYS A 27 12.13 -3.54 38.06
C LYS A 27 12.68 -4.86 38.62
N ALA A 28 12.00 -5.98 38.36
CA ALA A 28 12.43 -7.31 38.78
C ALA A 28 13.78 -7.71 38.15
N TYR A 29 14.01 -7.36 36.88
CA TYR A 29 15.29 -7.56 36.20
C TYR A 29 16.41 -6.79 36.90
N PHE A 30 16.21 -5.51 37.22
CA PHE A 30 17.24 -4.72 37.91
C PHE A 30 17.52 -5.22 39.32
N THR A 31 16.50 -5.62 40.08
CA THR A 31 16.72 -6.21 41.41
C THR A 31 17.47 -7.54 41.32
N HIS A 32 17.13 -8.38 40.34
CA HIS A 32 17.83 -9.64 40.10
C HIS A 32 19.28 -9.42 39.65
N ARG A 33 19.57 -8.35 38.90
CA ARG A 33 20.92 -7.99 38.47
C ARG A 33 21.80 -7.51 39.63
N LEU A 34 21.19 -6.87 40.63
CA LEU A 34 21.89 -6.43 41.84
C LEU A 34 22.20 -7.58 42.79
N GLN A 35 21.41 -8.66 42.75
CA GLN A 35 21.67 -9.88 43.52
C GLN A 35 22.64 -10.76 42.72
N TYR A 36 23.86 -10.97 43.22
CA TYR A 36 24.84 -11.81 42.53
C TYR A 36 24.38 -13.29 42.56
N SER A 37 23.69 -13.72 41.50
CA SER A 37 23.19 -15.09 41.32
C SER A 37 24.01 -15.83 40.26
N PRO A 38 24.59 -17.00 40.56
CA PRO A 38 25.35 -17.81 39.61
C PRO A 38 24.58 -18.20 38.33
N ALA A 39 23.24 -18.19 38.39
CA ALA A 39 22.36 -18.58 37.29
C ALA A 39 21.59 -17.39 36.69
N PHE A 40 22.11 -16.16 36.83
CA PHE A 40 21.46 -14.92 36.37
C PHE A 40 20.82 -15.07 34.98
N HIS A 41 21.58 -15.58 34.01
CA HIS A 41 21.15 -15.72 32.61
C HIS A 41 19.99 -16.70 32.37
N HIS A 42 19.71 -17.62 33.29
CA HIS A 42 18.66 -18.64 33.12
C HIS A 42 17.31 -18.22 33.73
N SER A 43 17.23 -16.99 34.26
CA SER A 43 15.98 -16.48 34.83
C SER A 43 14.93 -16.22 33.74
N PRO A 44 13.66 -16.64 33.93
CA PRO A 44 12.59 -16.44 32.95
C PRO A 44 12.31 -14.96 32.69
N ILE A 45 12.68 -14.07 33.62
CA ILE A 45 12.52 -12.62 33.52
C ILE A 45 13.17 -12.07 32.23
N HIS A 46 14.30 -12.63 31.80
CA HIS A 46 14.98 -12.18 30.58
C HIS A 46 14.18 -12.52 29.32
N ARG A 47 13.60 -13.72 29.27
CA ARG A 47 12.77 -14.18 28.15
C ARG A 47 11.48 -13.37 28.08
N GLU A 48 10.80 -13.21 29.21
CA GLU A 48 9.55 -12.45 29.33
C GLU A 48 9.73 -10.97 28.98
N LEU A 49 10.83 -10.35 29.44
CA LEU A 49 11.15 -8.96 29.08
C LEU A 49 11.40 -8.82 27.58
N GLY A 50 12.07 -9.80 26.96
CA GLY A 50 12.31 -9.83 25.52
C GLY A 50 11.03 -10.03 24.69
N GLU A 51 10.12 -10.90 25.15
CA GLU A 51 8.80 -11.11 24.52
C GLU A 51 7.96 -9.82 24.57
N HIS A 52 7.85 -9.18 25.74
CA HIS A 52 7.12 -7.92 25.88
C HIS A 52 7.71 -6.76 25.09
N TYR A 53 9.04 -6.69 24.95
CA TYR A 53 9.70 -5.69 24.10
C TYR A 53 9.30 -5.85 22.62
N LYS A 54 9.26 -7.09 22.11
CA LYS A 54 8.84 -7.40 20.74
C LYS A 54 7.36 -7.05 20.52
N GLU A 55 6.49 -7.43 21.46
CA GLU A 55 5.07 -7.05 21.43
C GLU A 55 4.90 -5.53 21.35
N ARG A 56 5.67 -4.78 22.14
CA ARG A 56 5.63 -3.31 22.15
C ARG A 56 6.05 -2.73 20.80
N ILE A 57 7.13 -3.21 20.18
CA ILE A 57 7.55 -2.74 18.85
C ILE A 57 6.44 -2.93 17.82
N SER A 58 5.81 -4.11 17.82
CA SER A 58 4.69 -4.41 16.92
C SER A 58 3.52 -3.44 17.12
N CYS A 59 3.21 -3.10 18.38
CA CYS A 59 2.12 -2.20 18.75
C CYS A 59 2.42 -0.71 18.44
N ILE A 60 3.68 -0.29 18.51
CA ILE A 60 4.08 1.10 18.22
C ILE A 60 3.74 1.49 16.77
N ALA A 61 3.80 0.55 15.81
CA ALA A 61 3.41 0.82 14.43
C ALA A 61 1.91 1.16 14.30
N GLU A 62 1.06 0.53 15.12
CA GLU A 62 -0.38 0.83 15.19
C GLU A 62 -0.66 2.15 15.93
N ASP A 63 0.10 2.43 16.99
CA ASP A 63 -0.11 3.59 17.86
C ASP A 63 0.45 4.90 17.26
N ALA A 64 1.59 4.86 16.58
CA ALA A 64 2.33 6.06 16.13
C ALA A 64 1.68 6.79 14.94
N GLY A 65 0.88 6.11 14.11
CA GLY A 65 0.17 6.75 13.00
C GLY A 65 -1.16 7.35 13.43
N TYR A 66 -1.96 6.57 14.16
CA TYR A 66 -3.34 6.92 14.48
C TYR A 66 -3.43 8.00 15.58
N PHE A 67 -2.75 7.83 16.71
CA PHE A 67 -2.87 8.75 17.85
C PHE A 67 -2.08 10.06 17.67
N ASN A 68 -0.95 10.05 16.96
CA ASN A 68 -0.17 11.26 16.75
C ASN A 68 -0.86 12.24 15.78
N ILE A 69 -1.58 11.75 14.77
CA ILE A 69 -2.23 12.62 13.79
C ILE A 69 -3.63 13.01 14.27
N ILE A 70 -4.43 12.05 14.74
CA ILE A 70 -5.81 12.29 15.17
C ILE A 70 -5.84 12.90 16.57
N GLY A 71 -5.01 12.42 17.50
CA GLY A 71 -4.94 12.92 18.87
C GLY A 71 -4.48 14.37 18.94
N ASN A 72 -3.39 14.74 18.25
CA ASN A 72 -2.93 16.13 18.22
C ASN A 72 -3.98 17.09 17.63
N ARG A 73 -4.72 16.66 16.60
CA ARG A 73 -5.81 17.46 16.02
C ARG A 73 -7.02 17.57 16.94
N LEU A 74 -7.40 16.49 17.62
CA LEU A 74 -8.48 16.52 18.61
C LEU A 74 -8.13 17.48 19.76
N ILE A 75 -6.87 17.44 20.24
CA ILE A 75 -6.34 18.35 21.25
C ILE A 75 -6.43 19.81 20.77
N GLN A 76 -6.06 20.10 19.52
CA GLN A 76 -6.18 21.45 18.96
C GLN A 76 -7.64 21.93 18.90
N VAL A 77 -8.59 21.06 18.55
CA VAL A 77 -10.02 21.39 18.56
C VAL A 77 -10.51 21.66 19.97
N ILE A 78 -10.12 20.82 20.94
CA ILE A 78 -10.46 21.00 22.36
C ILE A 78 -9.91 22.33 22.86
N ASN A 79 -8.65 22.65 22.59
CA ASN A 79 -8.06 23.92 22.99
C ASN A 79 -8.77 25.12 22.36
N LYS A 80 -9.18 25.04 21.09
CA LYS A 80 -9.99 26.08 20.43
C LYS A 80 -11.40 26.22 21.04
N ALA A 81 -12.02 25.12 21.45
CA ALA A 81 -13.30 25.15 22.14
C ALA A 81 -13.19 25.79 23.53
N LEU A 82 -12.12 25.45 24.26
CA LEU A 82 -11.83 26.02 25.58
C LEU A 82 -11.51 27.52 25.51
N THR A 83 -10.73 27.97 24.53
CA THR A 83 -10.40 29.40 24.39
C THR A 83 -11.59 30.23 23.90
N SER A 84 -12.48 29.66 23.10
CA SER A 84 -13.68 30.36 22.61
C SER A 84 -14.88 30.28 23.55
N GLY A 85 -14.84 29.38 24.56
CA GLY A 85 -15.95 29.14 25.48
C GLY A 85 -17.22 28.58 24.83
N ARG A 86 -17.14 28.12 23.57
CA ARG A 86 -18.27 27.61 22.79
C ARG A 86 -18.06 26.14 22.42
N PRO A 87 -19.13 25.32 22.40
CA PRO A 87 -19.02 23.94 21.95
C PRO A 87 -18.65 23.91 20.46
N TYR A 88 -17.57 23.19 20.12
CA TYR A 88 -17.12 23.05 18.74
C TYR A 88 -17.66 21.74 18.13
N SER A 89 -18.46 21.85 17.06
CA SER A 89 -18.94 20.69 16.32
C SER A 89 -17.91 20.27 15.26
N ILE A 90 -17.38 19.07 15.38
CA ILE A 90 -16.41 18.52 14.43
C ILE A 90 -17.18 17.87 13.29
N ASN A 91 -16.96 18.33 12.04
CA ASN A 91 -17.42 17.61 10.88
C ASN A 91 -16.39 16.52 10.50
N PRO A 92 -16.76 15.23 10.56
CA PRO A 92 -15.81 14.12 10.36
C PRO A 92 -15.25 14.04 8.93
N VAL A 93 -15.99 14.55 7.94
CA VAL A 93 -15.55 14.56 6.54
C VAL A 93 -14.46 15.61 6.30
N THR A 94 -14.62 16.81 6.85
CA THR A 94 -13.60 17.87 6.75
C THR A 94 -12.41 17.60 7.68
N PHE A 95 -12.64 16.92 8.80
CA PHE A 95 -11.58 16.51 9.71
C PHE A 95 -10.63 15.47 9.07
N SER A 96 -11.20 14.51 8.35
CA SER A 96 -10.44 13.42 7.71
C SER A 96 -9.87 13.79 6.34
N SER A 97 -10.36 14.84 5.66
CA SER A 97 -9.87 15.26 4.35
C SER A 97 -8.40 15.68 4.35
N CYS A 98 -7.87 16.11 5.51
CA CYS A 98 -6.49 16.52 5.68
C CYS A 98 -5.53 15.35 6.00
N ILE A 99 -5.99 14.09 5.86
CA ILE A 99 -5.15 12.88 5.94
C ILE A 99 -4.79 12.48 4.50
N THR A 100 -3.50 12.39 4.22
CA THR A 100 -2.94 12.04 2.91
C THR A 100 -3.17 10.57 2.57
N ASP A 101 -2.93 9.67 3.52
CA ASP A 101 -3.02 8.24 3.29
C ASP A 101 -4.47 7.77 3.22
N PRO A 102 -4.88 7.09 2.13
CA PRO A 102 -6.28 6.70 1.93
C PRO A 102 -6.75 5.69 2.97
N ASN A 103 -5.92 4.70 3.31
CA ASN A 103 -6.26 3.66 4.30
C ASN A 103 -6.42 4.26 5.70
N MET A 104 -5.52 5.14 6.11
CA MET A 104 -5.60 5.82 7.42
C MET A 104 -6.80 6.78 7.49
N ARG A 105 -7.12 7.43 6.36
CA ARG A 105 -8.31 8.28 6.24
C ARG A 105 -9.60 7.48 6.37
N GLU A 106 -9.66 6.30 5.78
CA GLU A 106 -10.81 5.38 5.91
C GLU A 106 -10.96 4.84 7.33
N GLN A 107 -9.85 4.41 7.94
CA GLN A 107 -9.87 3.98 9.35
C GLN A 107 -10.33 5.11 10.28
N CYS A 108 -9.88 6.35 10.03
CA CYS A 108 -10.34 7.53 10.77
C CYS A 108 -11.84 7.81 10.58
N LEU A 109 -12.36 7.68 9.35
CA LEU A 109 -13.79 7.84 9.08
C LEU A 109 -14.63 6.74 9.76
N LEU A 110 -14.18 5.49 9.73
CA LEU A 110 -14.84 4.36 10.39
C LEU A 110 -14.82 4.47 11.92
N ALA A 111 -13.82 5.15 12.49
CA ALA A 111 -13.79 5.45 13.92
C ALA A 111 -14.80 6.55 14.31
N LEU A 112 -15.04 7.53 13.44
CA LEU A 112 -15.89 8.69 13.72
C LEU A 112 -17.37 8.48 13.33
N LEU A 113 -17.64 7.63 12.35
CA LEU A 113 -18.97 7.42 11.74
C LEU A 113 -19.32 5.93 11.70
N PRO A 114 -20.62 5.56 11.79
CA PRO A 114 -21.06 4.19 11.58
C PRO A 114 -20.80 3.73 10.13
N GLU A 115 -20.57 2.43 9.94
CA GLU A 115 -20.15 1.86 8.65
C GLU A 115 -21.10 2.20 7.47
N ASN A 116 -22.39 2.30 7.74
CA ASN A 116 -23.41 2.63 6.74
C ASN A 116 -23.21 4.04 6.17
N GLU A 117 -22.87 5.01 7.00
CA GLU A 117 -22.61 6.39 6.59
C GLU A 117 -21.31 6.51 5.80
N VAL A 118 -20.27 5.76 6.20
CA VAL A 118 -18.99 5.72 5.48
C VAL A 118 -19.18 5.16 4.06
N LYS A 119 -19.97 4.08 3.90
CA LYS A 119 -20.32 3.52 2.58
C LYS A 119 -21.08 4.52 1.70
N ILE A 120 -22.00 5.30 2.26
CA ILE A 120 -22.71 6.37 1.54
C ILE A 120 -21.74 7.46 1.06
N ILE A 121 -20.79 7.88 1.91
CA ILE A 121 -19.78 8.88 1.56
C ILE A 121 -18.84 8.36 0.45
N GLN A 122 -18.43 7.09 0.53
CA GLN A 122 -17.63 6.45 -0.52
C GLN A 122 -18.36 6.37 -1.86
N ASN A 123 -19.64 5.99 -1.85
CA ASN A 123 -20.46 5.92 -3.07
C ASN A 123 -20.71 7.30 -3.68
N LYS A 124 -20.94 8.34 -2.86
CA LYS A 124 -21.02 9.73 -3.34
C LYS A 124 -19.71 10.17 -4.01
N ARG A 125 -18.55 9.82 -3.44
CA ARG A 125 -17.24 10.10 -4.05
C ARG A 125 -17.05 9.39 -5.39
N LYS A 126 -17.36 8.10 -5.47
CA LYS A 126 -17.28 7.31 -6.72
C LYS A 126 -18.17 7.91 -7.83
N ASN A 127 -19.36 8.40 -7.46
CA ASN A 127 -20.25 9.06 -8.42
C ASN A 127 -19.72 10.42 -8.88
N THR A 128 -19.07 11.21 -8.00
CA THR A 128 -18.42 12.47 -8.39
C THR A 128 -17.19 12.27 -9.27
N THR A 129 -16.34 11.27 -8.98
CA THR A 129 -15.16 10.96 -9.80
C THR A 129 -15.58 10.46 -11.19
N ASN A 130 -16.62 9.63 -11.26
CA ASN A 130 -17.18 9.17 -12.54
C ASN A 130 -17.85 10.31 -13.33
N LYS A 131 -18.36 11.35 -12.66
CA LYS A 131 -18.94 12.54 -13.29
C LYS A 131 -17.86 13.51 -13.81
N LEU A 132 -16.76 13.72 -13.09
CA LEU A 132 -15.62 14.52 -13.58
C LEU A 132 -14.94 13.85 -14.78
N GLN A 133 -14.75 12.53 -14.75
CA GLN A 133 -14.15 11.78 -15.87
C GLN A 133 -14.96 11.86 -17.17
N ARG A 134 -16.27 12.11 -17.10
CA ARG A 134 -17.12 12.29 -18.29
C ARG A 134 -17.04 13.69 -18.89
N MET A 135 -16.69 14.72 -18.13
CA MET A 135 -16.55 16.11 -18.62
C MET A 135 -15.17 16.36 -19.26
N ASP A 136 -14.14 15.61 -18.84
CA ASP A 136 -12.79 15.68 -19.44
C ASP A 136 -12.68 14.91 -20.78
N SER A 137 -13.69 14.10 -21.13
CA SER A 137 -13.67 13.29 -22.36
C SER A 137 -14.19 14.04 -23.60
N ASP A 138 -14.99 15.10 -23.43
CA ASP A 138 -15.64 15.83 -24.53
C ASP A 138 -14.90 17.12 -24.96
N SER A 139 -13.75 17.45 -24.34
CA SER A 139 -13.03 18.70 -24.61
C SER A 139 -11.58 18.52 -25.12
N GLN A 140 -11.14 17.30 -25.45
CA GLN A 140 -9.79 17.06 -25.96
C GLN A 140 -9.78 16.16 -27.21
N LEU A 141 -10.26 16.71 -28.32
CA LEU A 141 -9.87 16.28 -29.67
C LEU A 141 -8.97 17.37 -30.28
N ILE A 142 -7.73 17.47 -29.79
CA ILE A 142 -6.62 18.07 -30.53
C ILE A 142 -5.43 17.13 -30.43
N ASP A 143 -5.12 16.54 -31.57
CA ASP A 143 -3.95 15.72 -31.85
C ASP A 143 -2.66 16.50 -31.54
N SER A 144 -1.82 15.95 -30.67
CA SER A 144 -0.43 16.38 -30.50
C SER A 144 0.34 15.31 -29.75
N GLN A 145 0.93 14.41 -30.54
CA GLN A 145 2.04 13.57 -30.11
C GLN A 145 3.16 14.46 -29.56
N SER A 146 3.42 14.39 -28.26
CA SER A 146 4.58 15.01 -27.62
C SER A 146 5.23 13.99 -26.70
N ASP A 147 6.31 13.38 -27.21
CA ASP A 147 7.24 12.56 -26.45
C ASP A 147 7.96 13.43 -25.41
N ASN A 148 7.50 13.41 -24.15
CA ASN A 148 8.26 13.95 -23.02
C ASN A 148 8.51 12.87 -21.96
N ASP A 149 9.81 12.57 -21.84
CA ASP A 149 10.58 12.00 -20.73
C ASP A 149 9.82 11.12 -19.72
N VAL A 150 9.83 9.82 -19.98
CA VAL A 150 9.49 8.78 -19.00
C VAL A 150 10.62 8.70 -17.97
N ASN A 151 10.36 9.27 -16.80
CA ASN A 151 11.05 8.96 -15.56
C ASN A 151 10.95 7.44 -15.31
N LEU A 152 12.06 6.72 -15.49
CA LEU A 152 12.17 5.30 -15.21
C LEU A 152 12.43 5.14 -13.71
N SER A 153 11.40 5.40 -12.89
CA SER A 153 11.31 4.71 -11.61
C SER A 153 10.76 3.32 -11.89
N GLU A 154 11.65 2.35 -11.78
CA GLU A 154 11.33 0.93 -11.73
C GLU A 154 10.58 0.66 -10.42
N TYR A 155 9.32 1.07 -10.35
CA TYR A 155 8.34 0.44 -9.49
C TYR A 155 7.78 -0.74 -10.27
N ASP A 156 8.48 -1.87 -10.18
CA ASP A 156 7.81 -3.16 -10.33
C ASP A 156 6.84 -3.26 -9.15
N ASP A 157 5.61 -2.77 -9.33
CA ASP A 157 4.47 -3.08 -8.45
C ASP A 157 4.19 -4.59 -8.53
N ASP A 158 4.99 -5.38 -7.82
CA ASP A 158 4.75 -6.78 -7.47
C ASP A 158 4.78 -6.90 -5.92
N ASP A 159 4.16 -5.96 -5.20
CA ASP A 159 3.71 -6.20 -3.83
C ASP A 159 2.31 -6.81 -3.88
N ASP A 160 2.26 -8.15 -3.80
CA ASP A 160 1.03 -8.89 -3.53
C ASP A 160 0.88 -8.97 -2.00
N PRO A 161 0.00 -8.17 -1.34
CA PRO A 161 -0.29 -8.40 0.06
C PRO A 161 -0.97 -9.76 0.16
N LYS A 162 -0.33 -10.71 0.86
CA LYS A 162 -0.98 -11.95 1.31
C LYS A 162 -2.21 -11.60 2.15
N LEU A 163 -3.37 -11.53 1.51
CA LEU A 163 -4.67 -11.56 2.13
C LEU A 163 -5.57 -12.49 1.32
N SER A 164 -5.86 -13.62 1.92
CA SER A 164 -6.85 -14.60 1.48
C SER A 164 -8.25 -13.97 1.47
N ALA A 165 -8.61 -13.27 0.39
CA ALA A 165 -9.99 -12.92 0.10
C ALA A 165 -10.53 -13.91 -0.94
N SER A 166 -11.19 -14.95 -0.44
CA SER A 166 -11.99 -15.87 -1.26
C SER A 166 -13.15 -15.09 -1.89
N ASN A 167 -12.96 -14.56 -3.10
CA ASN A 167 -14.07 -14.20 -3.97
C ASN A 167 -14.67 -15.50 -4.52
N LYS A 168 -15.73 -15.97 -3.86
CA LYS A 168 -16.62 -17.01 -4.38
C LYS A 168 -17.56 -16.34 -5.37
N ASN A 169 -17.33 -16.53 -6.66
CA ASN A 169 -18.33 -16.38 -7.73
C ASN A 169 -17.86 -17.21 -8.94
N ASP A 170 -17.78 -18.53 -8.75
CA ASP A 170 -17.72 -19.48 -9.87
C ASP A 170 -19.13 -20.09 -9.97
N ILE A 171 -19.89 -19.66 -10.98
CA ILE A 171 -21.22 -20.17 -11.35
C ILE A 171 -21.07 -21.67 -11.67
N VAL A 172 -21.76 -22.52 -10.89
CA VAL A 172 -21.76 -23.97 -11.07
C VAL A 172 -22.86 -24.33 -12.07
N ASP A 173 -22.43 -24.80 -13.23
CA ASP A 173 -23.27 -25.41 -14.25
C ASP A 173 -23.88 -26.71 -13.67
N SER A 174 -25.21 -26.74 -13.61
CA SER A 174 -25.99 -27.73 -12.86
C SER A 174 -26.46 -28.83 -13.78
N ASN A 175 -25.58 -29.75 -14.20
CA ASN A 175 -25.97 -31.00 -14.85
C ASN A 175 -24.87 -32.06 -14.74
N ALA A 176 -24.83 -32.77 -13.60
CA ALA A 176 -24.19 -34.08 -13.53
C ALA A 176 -24.99 -34.96 -12.57
N THR A 177 -25.71 -35.90 -13.16
CA THR A 177 -26.57 -36.92 -12.57
C THR A 177 -25.87 -37.71 -11.46
N ASN A 178 -26.50 -37.67 -10.27
CA ASN A 178 -26.16 -38.47 -9.10
C ASN A 178 -26.51 -39.94 -9.32
N GLN A 179 -25.51 -40.80 -9.39
CA GLN A 179 -25.62 -42.18 -8.91
C GLN A 179 -24.29 -42.58 -8.28
N SER A 180 -24.32 -42.90 -6.97
CA SER A 180 -23.59 -44.00 -6.30
C SER A 180 -23.26 -43.67 -4.83
N SER A 181 -24.11 -44.20 -3.95
CA SER A 181 -23.85 -44.93 -2.69
C SER A 181 -22.85 -44.44 -1.63
N CYS A 182 -23.27 -44.72 -0.38
CA CYS A 182 -22.63 -44.63 0.93
C CYS A 182 -22.82 -43.28 1.63
N GLY A 183 -23.42 -43.33 2.84
CA GLY A 183 -23.98 -42.19 3.59
C GLY A 183 -22.97 -41.20 4.17
N LEU A 184 -21.97 -40.82 3.39
CA LEU A 184 -21.02 -39.75 3.68
C LEU A 184 -21.29 -38.59 2.71
N PRO A 185 -21.24 -37.33 3.17
CA PRO A 185 -21.41 -36.18 2.29
C PRO A 185 -20.31 -36.16 1.22
N ASN A 186 -20.69 -36.00 -0.05
CA ASN A 186 -19.74 -35.84 -1.17
C ASN A 186 -18.77 -34.69 -0.87
N ARG A 187 -17.49 -35.01 -0.71
CA ARG A 187 -16.42 -34.03 -0.54
C ARG A 187 -15.93 -33.59 -1.93
N PRO A 188 -16.06 -32.30 -2.32
CA PRO A 188 -15.56 -31.85 -3.60
C PRO A 188 -14.02 -31.92 -3.64
N ILE A 189 -13.49 -32.20 -4.83
CA ILE A 189 -12.05 -32.21 -5.08
C ILE A 189 -11.46 -30.78 -5.03
N SER A 190 -10.29 -30.62 -4.40
CA SER A 190 -9.59 -29.32 -4.37
C SER A 190 -8.94 -28.99 -5.72
N LYS A 191 -8.83 -27.69 -6.05
CA LYS A 191 -8.15 -27.19 -7.26
C LYS A 191 -6.69 -27.66 -7.35
N GLU A 192 -6.04 -27.89 -6.21
CA GLU A 192 -4.66 -28.39 -6.13
C GLU A 192 -4.56 -29.84 -6.61
N ILE A 193 -5.42 -30.70 -6.07
CA ILE A 193 -5.51 -32.13 -6.44
C ILE A 193 -5.92 -32.26 -7.90
N MET A 194 -6.91 -31.47 -8.35
CA MET A 194 -7.40 -31.49 -9.73
C MET A 194 -6.34 -31.07 -10.76
N LYS A 195 -5.50 -30.07 -10.43
CA LYS A 195 -4.50 -29.54 -11.39
C LYS A 195 -3.14 -30.23 -11.30
N ASN A 196 -2.84 -30.92 -10.20
CA ASN A 196 -1.59 -31.65 -9.94
C ASN A 196 -0.32 -30.89 -10.39
N LYS A 197 -0.21 -29.61 -10.04
CA LYS A 197 0.91 -28.75 -10.51
C LYS A 197 2.21 -28.96 -9.74
N GLY A 198 2.16 -29.51 -8.53
CA GLY A 198 3.33 -29.66 -7.66
C GLY A 198 3.94 -28.32 -7.22
N ILE A 199 5.19 -28.36 -6.73
CA ILE A 199 5.93 -27.19 -6.24
C ILE A 199 6.54 -26.45 -7.45
N VAL A 200 5.80 -25.48 -8.00
CA VAL A 200 6.24 -24.64 -9.13
C VAL A 200 6.66 -23.26 -8.64
N LYS A 201 7.80 -22.75 -9.15
CA LYS A 201 8.23 -21.37 -8.88
C LYS A 201 7.18 -20.34 -9.35
N TYR A 202 7.15 -19.19 -8.70
CA TYR A 202 6.34 -18.07 -9.17
C TYR A 202 6.75 -17.63 -10.59
N ARG A 203 5.78 -17.21 -11.39
CA ARG A 203 5.95 -16.66 -12.74
C ARG A 203 5.09 -15.41 -12.88
N HIS A 204 5.66 -14.33 -13.42
CA HIS A 204 4.97 -13.05 -13.58
C HIS A 204 3.78 -13.16 -14.55
N LYS A 205 2.79 -12.28 -14.38
CA LYS A 205 1.59 -12.23 -15.23
C LYS A 205 1.90 -12.07 -16.72
N ARG A 206 2.94 -11.31 -17.07
CA ARG A 206 3.36 -11.08 -18.47
C ARG A 206 3.87 -12.34 -19.17
N GLU A 207 4.40 -13.31 -18.41
CA GLU A 207 4.91 -14.57 -18.96
C GLU A 207 3.80 -15.56 -19.27
N ARG A 208 2.60 -15.35 -18.70
CA ARG A 208 1.42 -16.16 -18.99
C ARG A 208 0.92 -15.99 -20.42
N ASN A 209 1.18 -14.84 -21.04
CA ASN A 209 0.74 -14.53 -22.40
C ASN A 209 1.95 -14.16 -23.29
N PRO A 210 2.30 -14.99 -24.29
CA PRO A 210 3.49 -14.77 -25.11
C PRO A 210 3.43 -13.44 -25.88
N ARG A 211 2.25 -13.01 -26.32
CA ARG A 211 2.06 -11.73 -27.01
C ARG A 211 2.38 -10.55 -26.09
N VAL A 212 1.93 -10.62 -24.84
CA VAL A 212 2.19 -9.57 -23.85
C VAL A 212 3.70 -9.52 -23.53
N HIS A 213 4.33 -10.67 -23.32
CA HIS A 213 5.77 -10.74 -23.11
C HIS A 213 6.56 -10.09 -24.26
N LEU A 214 6.26 -10.45 -25.51
CA LEU A 214 6.94 -9.92 -26.69
C LEU A 214 6.72 -8.40 -26.87
N ARG A 215 5.51 -7.90 -26.60
CA ARG A 215 5.21 -6.45 -26.62
C ARG A 215 6.07 -5.69 -25.61
N HIS A 216 6.18 -6.20 -24.38
CA HIS A 216 7.04 -5.57 -23.36
C HIS A 216 8.52 -5.68 -23.70
N LYS A 217 8.96 -6.82 -24.24
CA LYS A 217 10.34 -7.03 -24.71
C LYS A 217 10.71 -6.01 -25.79
N TYR A 218 9.84 -5.83 -26.79
CA TYR A 218 10.01 -4.82 -27.84
C TYR A 218 10.07 -3.41 -27.25
N ARG A 219 9.09 -3.02 -26.42
CA ARG A 219 9.07 -1.70 -25.78
C ARG A 219 10.36 -1.41 -24.99
N LYS A 220 10.82 -2.35 -24.16
CA LYS A 220 12.08 -2.22 -23.39
C LYS A 220 13.30 -2.15 -24.31
N ALA A 221 13.32 -2.86 -25.44
CA ALA A 221 14.39 -2.77 -26.43
C ALA A 221 14.42 -1.41 -27.13
N THR A 222 13.26 -0.89 -27.55
CA THR A 222 13.13 0.41 -28.22
C THR A 222 13.61 1.55 -27.32
N ILE A 223 13.26 1.52 -26.01
CA ILE A 223 13.75 2.52 -25.04
C ILE A 223 15.27 2.46 -24.92
N ARG A 224 15.85 1.26 -24.77
CA ARG A 224 17.31 1.07 -24.70
C ARG A 224 18.03 1.44 -26.00
N TYR A 225 17.36 1.33 -27.14
CA TYR A 225 17.91 1.75 -28.42
C TYR A 225 17.98 3.28 -28.51
N ARG A 226 16.90 3.97 -28.11
CA ARG A 226 16.83 5.45 -28.09
C ARG A 226 17.90 6.11 -27.21
N SER A 227 18.37 5.43 -26.16
CA SER A 227 19.47 5.95 -25.33
C SER A 227 20.85 5.78 -25.97
N ARG A 228 21.03 4.78 -26.83
CA ARG A 228 22.30 4.52 -27.54
C ARG A 228 22.43 5.37 -28.80
N CYS A 229 21.36 5.45 -29.58
CA CYS A 229 21.31 6.16 -30.85
C CYS A 229 20.09 7.07 -30.83
N ALA A 230 20.29 8.35 -31.16
CA ALA A 230 19.19 9.29 -31.29
C ALA A 230 18.32 8.87 -32.49
N PRO A 231 17.00 8.73 -32.32
CA PRO A 231 16.11 8.48 -33.45
C PRO A 231 16.01 9.72 -34.35
N VAL A 232 15.68 9.49 -35.63
CA VAL A 232 15.36 10.57 -36.57
C VAL A 232 14.09 11.27 -36.10
N ARG A 233 14.14 12.60 -35.96
CA ARG A 233 13.00 13.44 -35.60
C ARG A 233 12.38 14.03 -36.87
N LYS A 234 11.05 14.19 -36.87
CA LYS A 234 10.32 14.97 -37.87
C LYS A 234 10.08 16.37 -37.31
N GLU A 235 10.25 17.39 -38.14
CA GLU A 235 10.05 18.79 -37.75
C GLU A 235 8.59 19.18 -38.00
N ASP A 236 7.70 18.76 -37.09
CA ASP A 236 6.28 19.13 -37.19
C ASP A 236 6.02 20.56 -36.69
N LYS A 237 6.98 21.17 -35.98
CA LYS A 237 6.89 22.50 -35.34
C LYS A 237 8.15 23.31 -35.65
N PRO A 238 8.07 24.66 -35.68
CA PRO A 238 9.24 25.50 -35.87
C PRO A 238 10.30 25.27 -34.78
N TYR A 239 11.57 25.44 -35.14
CA TYR A 239 12.69 25.20 -34.26
C TYR A 239 12.65 26.13 -33.03
N ALA A 240 12.64 25.53 -31.83
CA ALA A 240 12.58 26.23 -30.54
C ALA A 240 13.90 26.17 -29.75
N GLY A 241 14.98 25.68 -30.36
CA GLY A 241 16.25 25.41 -29.68
C GLY A 241 16.43 23.96 -29.22
N GLU A 242 17.62 23.65 -28.70
CA GLU A 242 17.99 22.32 -28.18
C GLU A 242 17.46 22.11 -26.75
N PHE A 243 16.38 21.34 -26.59
CA PHE A 243 15.69 21.15 -25.30
C PHE A 243 16.60 20.60 -24.18
N LYS A 244 17.58 19.74 -24.51
CA LYS A 244 18.50 19.11 -23.53
C LYS A 244 19.84 19.86 -23.39
N GLY A 245 20.02 20.96 -24.13
CA GLY A 245 21.23 21.76 -24.15
C GLY A 245 22.35 21.24 -25.05
N ILE A 246 23.30 22.14 -25.35
CA ILE A 246 24.43 21.91 -26.25
C ILE A 246 25.70 21.68 -25.42
N ARG A 247 26.41 20.58 -25.69
CA ARG A 247 27.72 20.28 -25.08
C ARG A 247 28.85 20.58 -26.06
N VAL A 248 29.53 21.72 -25.86
CA VAL A 248 30.56 22.25 -26.78
C VAL A 248 31.75 21.29 -26.97
N ASN A 249 32.20 20.64 -25.89
CA ASN A 249 33.43 19.82 -25.92
C ASN A 249 33.22 18.38 -26.41
N LEU A 250 31.99 17.97 -26.78
CA LEU A 250 31.67 16.58 -27.10
C LEU A 250 31.70 16.34 -28.62
N ILE A 251 32.66 15.53 -29.08
CA ILE A 251 32.78 15.14 -30.49
C ILE A 251 32.17 13.74 -30.68
N LYS A 252 31.11 13.62 -31.49
CA LYS A 252 30.43 12.34 -31.82
C LYS A 252 30.77 11.76 -33.20
N SER A 253 31.62 12.42 -33.98
CA SER A 253 32.01 11.98 -35.33
C SER A 253 32.91 10.75 -35.29
N HIS A 254 32.77 9.86 -36.28
CA HIS A 254 33.68 8.72 -36.45
C HIS A 254 34.97 9.16 -37.16
N LYS A 255 36.14 8.93 -36.53
CA LYS A 255 37.44 9.29 -37.13
C LYS A 255 37.86 8.24 -38.15
N PHE A 256 38.08 8.66 -39.39
CA PHE A 256 38.64 7.77 -40.43
C PHE A 256 40.12 7.49 -40.14
N LYS A 257 40.51 6.23 -40.27
CA LYS A 257 41.92 5.83 -40.24
C LYS A 257 42.46 5.93 -41.67
N ARG A 258 43.66 6.50 -41.84
CA ARG A 258 44.38 6.44 -43.11
C ARG A 258 44.76 4.98 -43.36
N VAL A 259 44.20 4.39 -44.41
CA VAL A 259 44.71 3.13 -44.97
C VAL A 259 45.78 3.54 -45.96
N LEU A 260 47.01 3.11 -45.74
CA LEU A 260 48.07 3.23 -46.75
C LEU A 260 47.73 2.22 -47.85
N ILE A 261 47.42 2.74 -49.03
CA ILE A 261 47.20 1.96 -50.26
C ILE A 261 48.56 1.71 -50.90
#